data_AF-A0A151ABN1-F1
#
_entry.id   AF-A0A151ABN1-F1
#
_cell.length_a   1.000
_cell.length_b   1.000
_cell.length_c   1.000
_cell.angle_alpha   90.00
_cell.angle_beta   90.00
_cell.angle_gamma   90.00
#
_symmetry.space_group_name_H-M   'P 1'
#
loop_
_entity.id
_entity.type
_entity.pdbx_description
1 polymer ?
#
loop_
_entity_poly.entity_id
_entity_poly.type
_entity_poly.pdbx_seq_one_letter_code
_entity_poly.pdbx_strand_id
1 'polypeptide(L)' 'MQGSDMAKKTYCSQCDEHREVHVTVPWQPDFCSVCGAEIDE' A
#
# COMPACT_ATOMS: atom_id res chain seq x y z
N MET A 1 -20.88 6.69 -11.18
CA MET A 1 -19.63 6.14 -11.75
C MET A 1 -19.05 5.23 -10.68
N GLN A 2 -19.07 3.91 -10.89
CA GLN A 2 -18.57 2.94 -9.93
C GLN A 2 -17.04 2.99 -9.98
N GLY A 3 -16.43 3.66 -9.00
CA GLY A 3 -14.98 3.64 -8.83
C GLY A 3 -14.60 2.32 -8.19
N SER A 4 -14.04 1.41 -8.97
CA SER A 4 -13.34 0.26 -8.42
C SER A 4 -12.06 0.78 -7.78
N ASP A 5 -12.08 1.05 -6.47
CA ASP A 5 -10.86 1.20 -5.67
C ASP A 5 -10.08 -0.11 -5.81
N MET A 6 -9.19 -0.18 -6.79
CA MET A 6 -8.26 -1.30 -6.94
C MET A 6 -7.26 -1.19 -5.81
N ALA A 7 -7.56 -1.85 -4.69
CA ALA A 7 -6.63 -1.98 -3.58
C ALA A 7 -5.32 -2.61 -4.10
N LYS A 8 -4.27 -1.81 -4.22
CA LYS A 8 -2.92 -2.27 -4.58
C LYS A 8 -2.44 -3.15 -3.44
N LYS A 9 -1.99 -4.37 -3.75
CA LYS A 9 -1.32 -5.26 -2.79
C LYS A 9 0.17 -5.27 -3.07
N THR A 10 0.98 -5.08 -2.04
CA THR A 10 2.44 -5.08 -2.11
C THR A 10 3.02 -5.70 -0.84
N TYR A 11 4.22 -6.26 -0.96
CA TYR A 11 4.93 -6.83 0.18
C TYR A 11 5.34 -5.74 1.18
N CYS A 12 5.00 -5.95 2.45
CA CYS A 12 5.44 -5.09 3.53
C CYS A 12 6.48 -5.84 4.37
N SER A 13 7.72 -5.33 4.40
CA SER A 13 8.83 -5.90 5.17
C SER A 13 8.59 -5.95 6.67
N GLN A 14 7.81 -5.01 7.20
CA GLN A 14 7.44 -4.96 8.63
C GLN A 14 6.42 -6.04 9.01
N CYS A 15 5.51 -6.38 8.09
CA CYS A 15 4.53 -7.46 8.29
C CYS A 15 5.06 -8.83 7.86
N ASP A 16 6.15 -8.84 7.06
CA ASP A 16 6.64 -10.01 6.33
C ASP A 16 5.55 -10.69 5.48
N GLU A 17 4.65 -9.90 4.88
CA GLU A 17 3.51 -10.41 4.11
C GLU A 17 3.06 -9.42 3.02
N HIS A 18 2.42 -9.93 1.97
CA HIS A 18 1.74 -9.10 0.98
C HIS A 18 0.45 -8.52 1.56
N ARG A 19 0.37 -7.20 1.63
CA ARG A 19 -0.74 -6.46 2.24
C ARG A 19 -1.28 -5.42 1.28
N GLU A 20 -2.50 -4.98 1.55
CA GLU A 20 -3.05 -3.80 0.89
C GLU A 20 -2.26 -2.56 1.34
N VAL A 21 -2.05 -1.65 0.40
CA VAL A 21 -1.34 -0.41 0.67
C VAL A 21 -2.25 0.78 0.36
N HIS A 22 -2.15 1.80 1.18
CA HIS A 22 -2.70 3.11 0.89
C HIS A 22 -1.84 3.73 -0.21
N VAL A 23 -2.36 3.65 -1.44
CA VAL A 23 -1.73 4.26 -2.61
C VAL A 23 -1.81 5.77 -2.47
N THR A 24 -0.67 6.43 -2.52
CA THR A 24 -0.61 7.89 -2.47
C THR A 24 -0.37 8.47 -3.88
N VAL A 25 0.10 9.70 -3.95
CA VAL A 25 0.47 10.35 -5.21
C VAL A 25 1.84 9.85 -5.65
N PRO A 26 2.17 9.79 -6.96
CA PRO A 26 3.39 9.11 -7.46
C PRO A 26 4.75 9.61 -6.93
N TRP A 27 4.79 10.77 -6.26
CA TRP A 27 5.98 11.36 -5.66
C TRP A 27 6.07 11.14 -4.15
N GLN A 28 5.07 10.48 -3.57
CA GLN A 28 5.04 10.07 -2.16
C GLN A 28 5.11 8.55 -2.11
N PRO A 29 5.70 7.99 -1.04
CA PRO A 29 5.70 6.56 -0.85
C PRO A 29 4.29 6.04 -0.55
N ASP A 30 4.06 4.77 -0.83
CA ASP A 30 2.86 4.06 -0.41
C ASP A 30 3.03 3.59 1.05
N PHE A 31 1.91 3.37 1.74
CA PHE A 31 1.94 2.93 3.15
C PHE A 31 1.14 1.64 3.35
N CYS A 32 1.64 0.72 4.17
CA CYS A 32 0.90 -0.47 4.54
C CYS A 32 -0.40 -0.13 5.28
N SER A 33 -1.53 -0.68 4.85
CA SER A 33 -2.83 -0.42 5.49
C SER A 33 -2.98 -1.03 6.89
N VAL A 34 -2.07 -1.91 7.29
CA VAL A 34 -2.11 -2.62 8.58
C VAL A 34 -1.18 -1.98 9.60
N CYS A 35 0.12 -1.89 9.28
CA CYS A 35 1.12 -1.39 10.22
C CYS A 35 1.48 0.09 10.01
N GLY A 36 1.04 0.70 8.91
CA GLY A 36 1.37 2.09 8.57
C GLY A 36 2.82 2.33 8.14
N ALA A 37 3.61 1.27 7.98
CA ALA A 37 4.99 1.39 7.51
C ALA A 37 5.04 1.82 6.04
N GLU A 38 6.08 2.57 5.71
CA GLU A 38 6.43 2.93 4.34
C GLU A 38 6.72 1.67 3.52
N ILE A 39 6.28 1.69 2.26
CA ILE A 39 6.52 0.65 1.29
C ILE A 39 7.65 1.13 0.38
N ASP A 40 8.85 0.64 0.64
CA ASP A 40 9.98 0.78 -0.28
C ASP A 40 9.80 -0.21 -1.45
N GLU A 41 9.56 0.31 -2.66
CA GLU A 41 9.42 -0.48 -3.89
C GLU A 41 10.75 -1.11 -4.37
#